data_AF-A0A2D9LZU8-F1
#
_entry.id   AF-A0A2D9LZU8-F1
#
_cell.length_a   1.000
_cell.length_b   1.000
_cell.length_c   1.000
_cell.angle_alpha   90.00
_cell.angle_beta   90.00
_cell.angle_gamma   90.00
#
_symmetry.space_group_name_H-M   'P 1'
#
loop_
_entity.id
_entity.type
_entity.pdbx_description
1 polymer ?
#
loop_
_entity_poly.entity_id
_entity_poly.type
_entity_poly.pdbx_seq_one_letter_code
_entity_poly.pdbx_strand_id
1 'polypeptide(L)'
;MILKDESEFAAQNAIDCLTLYCEEAVPDSGRKTGRCIAALSEGDDLQVQISVVRRFFKRNPISIIDVGRRIADKVLEREVYSVV
;
A
#
# COMPACT_ATOMS: atom_id res chain seq x y z
N MET A 1 -6.77 12.83 30.29
CA MET A 1 -6.85 13.29 28.89
C MET A 1 -5.65 12.79 28.08
N ILE A 2 -4.43 12.88 28.62
CA ILE A 2 -3.15 12.45 28.00
C ILE A 2 -3.16 11.01 27.42
N LEU A 3 -3.75 10.03 28.10
CA LEU A 3 -3.75 8.62 27.62
C LEU A 3 -4.58 8.37 26.34
N LYS A 4 -5.56 9.24 26.04
CA LYS A 4 -6.41 9.07 24.86
C LYS A 4 -5.67 9.51 23.60
N ASP A 5 -4.92 10.60 23.72
CA ASP A 5 -4.15 11.21 22.62
C ASP A 5 -2.99 10.29 22.18
N GLU A 6 -2.28 9.65 23.11
CA GLU A 6 -1.22 8.68 22.77
C GLU A 6 -1.77 7.45 22.03
N SER A 7 -2.93 6.95 22.44
CA SER A 7 -3.55 5.79 21.79
C SER A 7 -4.04 6.10 20.37
N GLU A 8 -4.58 7.30 20.15
CA GLU A 8 -5.03 7.77 18.84
C GLU A 8 -3.84 8.04 17.92
N PHE A 9 -2.76 8.59 18.47
CA PHE A 9 -1.50 8.78 17.76
C PHE A 9 -0.87 7.47 17.28
N ALA A 10 -0.80 6.46 18.17
CA ALA A 10 -0.33 5.12 17.85
C ALA A 10 -1.16 4.47 16.74
N ALA A 11 -2.49 4.55 16.85
CA ALA A 11 -3.40 4.02 15.85
C ALA A 11 -3.20 4.69 14.48
N GLN A 12 -3.05 6.02 14.45
CA GLN A 12 -2.82 6.75 13.21
C GLN A 12 -1.47 6.38 12.56
N ASN A 13 -0.42 6.17 13.36
CA ASN A 13 0.87 5.70 12.85
C ASN A 13 0.77 4.31 12.21
N ALA A 14 0.08 3.37 12.88
CA ALA A 14 -0.17 2.05 12.32
C ALA A 14 -0.94 2.11 10.98
N ILE A 15 -1.94 2.99 10.87
CA ILE A 15 -2.71 3.21 9.64
C ILE A 15 -1.83 3.80 8.53
N ASP A 16 -1.00 4.80 8.84
CA ASP A 16 -0.09 5.41 7.87
C ASP A 16 0.91 4.37 7.34
N CYS A 17 1.52 3.58 8.22
CA CYS A 17 2.44 2.50 7.84
C CYS A 17 1.76 1.44 6.96
N LEU A 18 0.55 1.00 7.33
CA LEU A 18 -0.21 0.05 6.52
C LEU A 18 -0.56 0.63 5.14
N THR A 19 -0.93 1.91 5.10
CA THR A 19 -1.25 2.62 3.86
C THR A 19 -0.04 2.66 2.94
N LEU A 20 1.13 3.07 3.46
CA LEU A 20 2.38 3.10 2.70
C LEU A 20 2.72 1.72 2.14
N TYR A 21 2.65 0.67 2.98
CA TYR A 21 2.90 -0.70 2.54
C TYR A 21 1.96 -1.14 1.41
N CYS A 22 0.65 -0.91 1.57
CA CYS A 22 -0.34 -1.26 0.55
C CYS A 22 -0.12 -0.49 -0.76
N GLU A 23 0.28 0.78 -0.68
CA GLU A 23 0.57 1.59 -1.86
C GLU A 23 1.74 1.07 -2.69
N GLU A 24 2.70 0.38 -2.06
CA GLU A 24 3.83 -0.27 -2.75
C GLU A 24 3.50 -1.69 -3.19
N ALA A 25 2.91 -2.50 -2.29
CA ALA A 25 2.71 -3.93 -2.48
C ALA A 25 1.60 -4.26 -3.50
N VAL A 26 0.52 -3.48 -3.54
CA VAL A 26 -0.63 -3.76 -4.42
C VAL A 26 -0.27 -3.57 -5.90
N PRO A 27 0.39 -2.47 -6.34
CA PRO A 27 0.88 -2.35 -7.71
C PRO A 27 1.83 -3.46 -8.12
N ASP A 28 2.72 -3.85 -7.20
CA ASP A 28 3.68 -4.91 -7.48
C ASP A 28 3.00 -6.26 -7.68
N SER A 29 2.01 -6.57 -6.85
CA SER A 29 1.16 -7.75 -6.99
C SER A 29 0.43 -7.75 -8.34
N GLY A 30 -0.13 -6.62 -8.76
CA GLY A 30 -0.77 -6.49 -10.07
C GLY A 30 0.19 -6.75 -11.24
N ARG A 31 1.42 -6.22 -11.17
CA ARG A 31 2.46 -6.48 -12.18
C ARG A 31 2.86 -7.95 -12.22
N LYS A 32 3.08 -8.58 -11.07
CA LYS A 32 3.45 -10.00 -10.96
C LYS A 32 2.36 -10.90 -11.53
N THR A 33 1.10 -10.66 -11.15
CA THR A 33 -0.05 -11.41 -11.68
C THR A 33 -0.18 -11.28 -13.20
N GLY A 34 0.00 -10.07 -13.75
CA GLY A 34 -0.01 -9.86 -15.19
C GLY A 34 1.08 -10.64 -15.93
N ARG A 35 2.30 -10.71 -15.36
CA ARG A 35 3.40 -11.54 -15.90
C ARG A 35 3.08 -13.02 -15.87
N CYS A 36 2.51 -13.53 -14.78
CA CYS A 36 2.13 -14.93 -14.68
C CYS A 36 1.07 -15.30 -15.73
N ILE A 37 0.05 -14.47 -15.92
CA ILE A 37 -1.00 -14.69 -16.93
C ILE A 37 -0.42 -14.67 -18.35
N ALA A 38 0.46 -13.72 -18.65
CA ALA A 38 1.13 -13.64 -19.96
C ALA A 38 2.04 -14.84 -20.26
N ALA A 39 2.49 -15.57 -19.24
CA ALA A 39 3.26 -16.80 -19.41
C ALA A 39 2.38 -18.05 -19.59
N LEU A 40 1.08 -17.97 -19.29
CA LEU A 40 0.16 -19.12 -19.26
C LEU A 40 -0.93 -19.06 -20.34
N SER A 41 -1.10 -17.92 -21.00
CA SER A 41 -2.19 -17.70 -21.96
C SER A 41 -1.72 -16.82 -23.11
N GLU A 42 -2.32 -17.02 -24.28
CA GLU A 42 -2.00 -16.31 -25.52
C GLU A 42 -3.26 -15.81 -26.22
N GLY A 43 -3.10 -14.98 -27.24
CA GLY A 43 -4.20 -14.52 -28.11
C GLY A 43 -5.31 -13.79 -27.35
N ASP A 44 -6.55 -14.09 -27.71
CA ASP A 44 -7.74 -13.42 -27.17
C ASP A 44 -7.95 -13.72 -25.68
N ASP A 45 -7.66 -14.95 -25.24
CA ASP A 45 -7.78 -15.36 -23.84
C ASP A 45 -6.85 -14.53 -22.94
N LEU A 46 -5.62 -14.28 -23.39
CA LEU A 46 -4.69 -13.39 -22.70
C LEU A 46 -5.27 -11.98 -22.54
N GLN A 47 -5.85 -11.42 -23.61
CA GLN A 47 -6.41 -10.07 -23.56
C GLN A 47 -7.56 -9.97 -22.55
N VAL A 48 -8.45 -10.97 -22.55
CA VAL A 48 -9.56 -11.06 -21.60
C VAL A 48 -9.03 -11.14 -20.17
N GLN A 49 -8.09 -12.04 -19.87
CA GLN A 49 -7.56 -12.21 -18.53
C GLN A 49 -6.83 -10.96 -18.03
N ILE A 50 -6.04 -10.29 -18.89
CA ILE A 50 -5.37 -9.03 -18.53
C ILE A 50 -6.39 -7.92 -18.25
N SER A 51 -7.52 -7.86 -18.97
CA SER A 51 -8.60 -6.91 -18.67
C SER A 51 -9.19 -7.13 -17.27
N VAL A 52 -9.34 -8.39 -16.86
CA VAL A 52 -9.82 -8.79 -15.54
C VAL A 52 -8.81 -8.42 -14.46
N VAL A 53 -7.51 -8.65 -14.67
CA VAL A 53 -6.44 -8.20 -13.76
C VAL A 53 -6.52 -6.69 -13.55
N ARG A 54 -6.59 -5.91 -14.63
CA ARG A 54 -6.69 -4.45 -14.53
C ARG A 54 -7.90 -4.01 -13.71
N ARG A 55 -9.04 -4.70 -13.83
CA ARG A 55 -10.24 -4.43 -13.05
C ARG A 55 -10.05 -4.71 -11.56
N PHE A 56 -9.43 -5.84 -11.20
CA PHE A 56 -9.19 -6.19 -9.78
C PHE A 56 -8.20 -5.26 -9.08
N PHE A 57 -7.21 -4.75 -9.81
CA PHE A 57 -6.19 -3.85 -9.25
C PHE A 57 -6.52 -2.36 -9.46
N LYS A 58 -7.70 -2.03 -10.00
CA LYS A 58 -8.12 -0.63 -10.19
C LYS A 58 -8.30 0.04 -8.83
N ARG A 59 -7.56 1.12 -8.60
CA ARG A 59 -7.55 1.86 -7.33
C ARG A 59 -7.26 3.34 -7.54
N ASN A 60 -7.56 4.14 -6.53
CA ASN A 60 -7.18 5.55 -6.46
C ASN A 60 -5.89 5.64 -5.63
N PRO A 61 -4.73 5.92 -6.25
CA PRO A 61 -3.46 5.93 -5.52
C PRO A 61 -3.42 7.10 -4.52
N ILE A 62 -2.88 6.82 -3.34
CA ILE A 62 -2.60 7.83 -2.32
C ILE A 62 -1.15 8.33 -2.48
N SER A 63 -0.91 9.59 -2.10
CA SER A 63 0.44 10.17 -2.08
C SER A 63 1.32 9.47 -1.05
N ILE A 64 2.20 8.59 -1.51
CA ILE A 64 3.19 7.91 -0.65
C ILE A 64 4.19 8.89 -0.03
N ILE A 65 4.44 10.04 -0.67
CA ILE A 65 5.35 11.07 -0.16
C ILE A 65 4.75 11.71 1.10
N ASP A 66 3.46 12.05 1.06
CA ASP A 66 2.81 12.70 2.21
C ASP A 66 2.62 11.73 3.37
N VAL A 67 2.28 10.47 3.07
CA VAL A 67 2.21 9.40 4.09
C VAL A 67 3.60 9.15 4.69
N GLY A 68 4.63 9.05 3.85
CA GLY A 68 6.01 8.82 4.29
C GLY A 68 6.55 9.94 5.17
N ARG A 69 6.24 11.21 4.85
CA ARG A 69 6.58 12.36 5.71
C ARG A 69 5.94 12.26 7.08
N ARG A 70 4.64 11.94 7.17
CA ARG A 70 3.96 11.76 8.46
C ARG A 70 4.58 10.65 9.31
N ILE A 71 4.98 9.55 8.69
CA ILE A 71 5.68 8.46 9.39
C ILE A 71 7.06 8.94 9.85
N ALA A 72 7.80 9.63 8.98
CA ALA A 72 9.13 10.14 9.30
C ALA A 72 9.09 11.12 10.48
N ASP A 73 8.15 12.06 10.51
CA ASP A 73 7.97 13.01 11.61
C ASP A 73 7.79 12.26 12.95
N LYS A 74 6.99 11.19 12.96
CA LYS A 74 6.75 10.36 14.15
C LYS A 74 7.98 9.56 14.59
N VAL A 75 8.73 9.02 13.64
CA VAL A 75 9.97 8.28 13.92
C VAL A 75 11.05 9.21 14.45
N LEU A 76 11.18 10.41 13.88
CA LEU A 76 12.14 11.42 14.32
C LEU A 76 11.80 11.95 15.73
N GLU A 77 10.51 12.10 16.05
CA GLU A 77 10.08 12.53 17.39
C GLU A 77 10.42 11.50 18.48
N ARG A 78 10.34 10.20 18.17
CA ARG A 78 10.58 9.11 19.14
C ARG A 78 11.99 8.50 19.07
N GLU A 79 12.75 8.78 18.01
CA GLU A 79 14.05 8.18 17.67
C GLU A 79 14.07 6.63 17.65
N VAL A 80 12.89 6.00 17.53
CA VAL A 80 12.74 4.55 17.50
C VAL A 80 11.83 4.12 16.36
N TYR A 81 12.10 2.94 15.80
CA TYR A 81 11.14 2.27 14.94
C TYR A 81 10.00 1.76 15.80
N SER A 82 8.91 2.52 15.87
CA SER A 82 7.69 2.08 16.55
C SER A 82 6.49 2.17 15.62
N VAL A 83 5.70 1.09 15.59
CA VAL A 83 4.39 1.05 14.94
C VAL A 83 3.29 1.47 15.93
N VAL A 84 3.62 1.51 17.23
CA VAL A 84 2.74 1.81 18.39
C VAL A 84 3.33 2.95 19.22
#